data_AF-A0AAP2S238-F1
#
_entry.id   AF-A0AAP2S238-F1
#
_cell.length_a   1.000
_cell.length_b   1.000
_cell.length_c   1.000
_cell.angle_alpha   90.00
_cell.angle_beta   90.00
_cell.angle_gamma   90.00
#
_symmetry.space_group_name_H-M   'P 1'
#
loop_
_entity.id
_entity.type
_entity.pdbx_description
1 polymer ?
#
loop_
_entity_poly.entity_id
_entity_poly.type
_entity_poly.pdbx_seq_one_letter_code
_entity_poly.pdbx_strand_id
1 'polypeptide(L)'
;MIRMPLATASLLAIAISLAGCGEGKDKAAAPQAPTPAASTTAPAAATPAGNVDEAAAKAVVAHYADMVFAVYSDAESTAKTLQTAVDTFLANPNEQTLKAARTAWIAARVPYLQSEVFRFGNTIIDDWEGQVNAWPLDEGLIDYTDKSYEHALGNPGATANIIANNEIQVGEDKVDVKDITPEKLASLNELGGSEANVATGYHAIEF
;
A
#
# COMPACT_ATOMS: atom_id res chain seq x y z
N MET A 1 -29.03 5.84 -25.79
CA MET A 1 -28.99 4.51 -26.44
C MET A 1 -28.27 3.57 -25.48
N ILE A 2 -29.03 2.70 -24.82
CA ILE A 2 -28.57 1.81 -23.75
C ILE A 2 -28.07 0.52 -24.40
N ARG A 3 -26.81 0.14 -24.17
CA ARG A 3 -26.27 -1.16 -24.56
C ARG A 3 -25.99 -1.99 -23.32
N MET A 4 -26.76 -3.07 -23.13
CA MET A 4 -26.48 -4.12 -22.15
C MET A 4 -25.37 -5.04 -22.68
N PRO A 5 -24.51 -5.61 -21.82
CA PRO A 5 -23.54 -6.62 -22.23
C PRO A 5 -24.19 -8.02 -22.17
N LEU A 6 -24.04 -8.80 -23.24
CA LEU A 6 -24.29 -10.25 -23.22
C LEU A 6 -23.07 -10.93 -22.59
N ALA A 7 -23.31 -11.64 -21.48
CA ALA A 7 -22.35 -12.57 -20.90
C ALA A 7 -22.32 -13.85 -21.73
N THR A 8 -21.18 -14.16 -22.34
CA THR A 8 -20.87 -15.50 -22.87
C THR A 8 -19.86 -16.16 -21.94
N ALA A 9 -20.33 -17.14 -21.17
CA ALA A 9 -19.47 -18.04 -20.42
C ALA A 9 -18.78 -19.01 -21.39
N SER A 10 -17.45 -19.05 -21.37
CA SER A 10 -16.66 -20.12 -21.99
C SER A 10 -15.60 -20.54 -21.00
N LEU A 11 -15.89 -21.64 -20.28
CA LEU A 11 -14.92 -22.35 -19.48
C LEU A 11 -14.06 -23.21 -20.42
N LEU A 12 -12.79 -22.85 -20.57
CA LEU A 12 -11.77 -23.74 -21.13
C LEU A 12 -10.61 -23.81 -20.12
N ALA A 13 -10.65 -24.82 -19.26
CA ALA A 13 -9.53 -25.15 -18.39
C ALA A 13 -8.57 -26.07 -19.16
N ILE A 14 -7.40 -25.54 -19.53
CA ILE A 14 -6.27 -26.32 -20.05
C ILE A 14 -5.26 -26.45 -18.90
N ALA A 15 -5.19 -27.63 -18.29
CA ALA A 15 -4.13 -27.97 -17.36
C ALA A 15 -2.93 -28.50 -18.17
N ILE A 16 -1.86 -27.70 -18.26
CA ILE A 16 -0.58 -28.14 -18.83
C ILE A 16 0.24 -28.75 -17.69
N SER A 17 0.35 -30.07 -17.66
CA SER A 17 1.29 -30.78 -16.79
C SER A 17 2.66 -30.79 -17.46
N LEU A 18 3.58 -29.94 -17.01
CA LEU A 18 5.01 -30.03 -17.37
C LEU A 18 5.60 -31.26 -16.68
N ALA A 19 5.76 -32.36 -17.43
CA ALA A 19 6.65 -33.45 -17.05
C ALA A 19 8.09 -33.06 -17.46
N GLY A 20 8.90 -32.63 -16.49
CA GLY A 20 10.33 -32.45 -16.69
C GLY A 20 11.03 -33.80 -16.79
N CYS A 21 11.62 -34.09 -17.94
CA CYS A 21 12.60 -35.16 -18.09
C CYS A 21 13.94 -34.71 -17.46
N GLY A 22 14.45 -35.48 -16.49
CA GLY A 22 15.82 -35.38 -16.01
C GLY A 22 16.45 -36.77 -16.02
N GLU A 23 17.40 -37.00 -16.93
CA GLU A 23 18.26 -38.18 -16.94
C GLU A 23 19.33 -38.08 -15.84
N GLY A 24 19.50 -39.14 -15.05
CA GLY A 24 20.57 -39.28 -14.07
C GLY A 24 20.66 -40.71 -13.55
N LYS A 25 21.77 -41.39 -13.86
CA LYS A 25 22.06 -42.81 -13.57
C LYS A 25 22.32 -43.10 -12.07
N ASP A 26 22.05 -44.36 -11.72
CA ASP A 26 22.57 -45.16 -10.60
C ASP A 26 22.08 -44.89 -9.17
N LYS A 27 21.05 -45.62 -8.72
CA LYS A 27 21.08 -46.42 -7.46
C LYS A 27 19.86 -47.33 -7.27
N ALA A 28 20.13 -48.48 -6.65
CA ALA A 28 19.24 -49.62 -6.43
C ALA A 28 17.90 -49.30 -5.74
N ALA A 29 16.87 -50.05 -6.14
CA ALA A 29 15.50 -49.96 -5.62
C ALA A 29 15.43 -50.33 -4.12
N ALA A 30 14.87 -49.43 -3.32
CA ALA A 30 14.40 -49.71 -1.96
C ALA A 30 12.88 -50.01 -1.99
N PRO A 31 12.35 -50.87 -1.11
CA PRO A 31 10.93 -51.22 -1.10
C PRO A 31 10.07 -49.98 -0.77
N GLN A 32 9.14 -49.64 -1.66
CA GLN A 32 8.14 -48.62 -1.42
C GLN A 32 7.19 -49.09 -0.31
N ALA A 33 7.05 -48.28 0.75
CA ALA A 33 5.96 -48.41 1.71
C ALA A 33 4.60 -48.23 1.00
N PRO A 34 3.52 -48.91 1.43
CA PRO A 34 2.23 -48.78 0.78
C PRO A 34 1.73 -47.34 0.90
N THR A 35 1.49 -46.71 -0.24
CA THR A 35 0.75 -45.45 -0.36
C THR A 35 -0.63 -45.61 0.29
N PRO A 36 -1.06 -44.72 1.19
CA PRO A 36 -2.43 -44.70 1.66
C PRO A 36 -3.36 -44.47 0.46
N ALA A 37 -4.39 -45.30 0.34
CA ALA A 37 -5.42 -45.11 -0.68
C ALA A 37 -6.05 -43.73 -0.51
N ALA A 38 -6.00 -42.92 -1.58
CA ALA A 38 -6.72 -41.67 -1.64
C ALA A 38 -8.21 -41.94 -1.44
N SER A 39 -8.75 -41.42 -0.35
CA SER A 39 -10.19 -41.46 -0.09
C SER A 39 -10.86 -40.55 -1.10
N THR A 40 -11.65 -41.13 -2.00
CA THR A 40 -12.54 -40.36 -2.90
C THR A 40 -13.63 -39.72 -2.06
N THR A 41 -13.38 -38.50 -1.57
CA THR A 41 -14.43 -37.65 -1.02
C THR A 41 -15.42 -37.36 -2.14
N ALA A 42 -16.65 -37.85 -1.98
CA ALA A 42 -17.76 -37.51 -2.85
C ALA A 42 -17.92 -35.98 -2.87
N PRO A 43 -18.22 -35.35 -4.02
CA PRO A 43 -18.50 -33.92 -4.05
C PRO A 43 -19.67 -33.65 -3.11
N ALA A 44 -19.44 -32.76 -2.13
CA ALA A 44 -20.51 -32.28 -1.27
C ALA A 44 -21.60 -31.67 -2.17
N ALA A 45 -22.83 -32.16 -2.02
CA ALA A 45 -23.97 -31.59 -2.73
C ALA A 45 -24.02 -30.08 -2.43
N ALA A 46 -24.04 -29.26 -3.48
CA ALA A 46 -24.18 -27.82 -3.32
C ALA A 46 -25.50 -27.54 -2.61
N THR A 47 -25.41 -27.05 -1.37
CA THR A 47 -26.57 -26.52 -0.65
C THR A 47 -27.21 -25.44 -1.53
N PRO A 48 -28.53 -25.49 -1.79
CA PRO A 48 -29.18 -24.43 -2.54
C PRO A 48 -28.92 -23.11 -1.81
N ALA A 49 -28.43 -22.10 -2.54
CA ALA A 49 -28.32 -20.75 -2.00
C ALA A 49 -29.71 -20.32 -1.52
N GLY A 50 -29.87 -20.15 -0.20
CA GLY A 50 -31.12 -19.66 0.37
C GLY A 50 -31.44 -18.27 -0.19
N ASN A 51 -32.73 -17.94 -0.28
CA ASN A 51 -33.16 -16.59 -0.65
C ASN A 51 -32.52 -15.57 0.32
N VAL A 52 -31.92 -14.52 -0.23
CA VAL A 52 -31.38 -13.41 0.58
C VAL A 52 -32.55 -12.65 1.21
N ASP A 53 -32.52 -12.48 2.52
CA ASP A 53 -33.41 -11.54 3.21
C ASP A 53 -33.01 -10.10 2.85
N GLU A 54 -33.82 -9.43 2.03
CA GLU A 54 -33.56 -8.06 1.58
C GLU A 54 -33.47 -7.04 2.72
N ALA A 55 -34.23 -7.23 3.81
CA ALA A 55 -34.19 -6.32 4.95
C ALA A 55 -32.87 -6.48 5.71
N ALA A 56 -32.45 -7.74 5.92
CA ALA A 56 -31.15 -8.03 6.53
C ALA A 56 -29.99 -7.51 5.66
N ALA A 57 -30.07 -7.69 4.33
CA ALA A 57 -29.05 -7.20 3.41
C ALA A 57 -28.90 -5.66 3.47
N LYS A 58 -30.02 -4.93 3.49
CA LYS A 58 -30.01 -3.46 3.65
C LYS A 58 -29.41 -3.02 5.00
N ALA A 59 -29.73 -3.74 6.07
CA ALA A 59 -29.17 -3.45 7.39
C ALA A 59 -27.64 -3.66 7.44
N VAL A 60 -27.13 -4.71 6.80
CA VAL A 60 -25.68 -4.96 6.68
C VAL A 60 -24.97 -3.82 5.93
N VAL A 61 -25.52 -3.39 4.79
CA VAL A 61 -24.94 -2.29 4.01
C VAL A 61 -24.95 -0.97 4.78
N ALA A 62 -26.05 -0.66 5.48
CA ALA A 62 -26.13 0.54 6.32
C ALA A 62 -25.09 0.51 7.44
N HIS A 63 -24.97 -0.61 8.16
CA HIS A 63 -23.99 -0.74 9.23
C HIS A 63 -22.54 -0.68 8.71
N TYR A 64 -22.27 -1.25 7.54
CA TYR A 64 -20.97 -1.11 6.88
C TYR A 64 -20.64 0.36 6.60
N ALA A 65 -21.59 1.13 6.06
CA ALA A 65 -21.39 2.56 5.82
C ALA A 65 -21.13 3.34 7.12
N ASP A 66 -21.85 3.02 8.20
CA ASP A 66 -21.62 3.64 9.52
C ASP A 66 -20.20 3.35 10.05
N MET A 67 -19.72 2.10 9.91
CA MET A 67 -18.36 1.73 10.31
C MET A 67 -17.31 2.44 9.47
N VAL A 68 -17.46 2.47 8.14
CA VAL A 68 -16.55 3.17 7.23
C VAL A 68 -16.46 4.65 7.62
N PHE A 69 -17.60 5.30 7.84
CA PHE A 69 -17.64 6.70 8.24
C PHE A 69 -16.95 6.94 9.58
N ALA A 70 -17.20 6.08 10.58
CA ALA A 70 -16.56 6.20 11.89
C ALA A 70 -15.03 6.07 11.79
N VAL A 71 -14.53 5.06 11.06
CA VAL A 71 -13.08 4.82 10.93
C VAL A 71 -12.38 5.96 10.19
N TYR A 72 -12.96 6.47 9.09
CA TYR A 72 -12.38 7.63 8.40
C TYR A 72 -12.45 8.91 9.24
N SER A 73 -13.49 9.10 10.05
CA SER A 73 -13.59 10.23 10.97
C SER A 73 -12.50 10.19 12.05
N ASP A 74 -12.21 8.99 12.58
CA ASP A 74 -11.12 8.81 13.55
C ASP A 74 -9.74 9.05 12.89
N ALA A 75 -9.54 8.57 11.66
CA ALA A 75 -8.31 8.81 10.90
C ALA A 75 -8.10 10.32 10.63
N GLU A 76 -9.14 11.04 10.20
CA GLU A 76 -9.07 12.48 9.96
C GLU A 76 -8.78 13.26 11.25
N SER A 77 -9.49 12.94 12.34
CA SER A 77 -9.34 13.62 13.64
C SER A 77 -7.92 13.48 14.19
N THR A 78 -7.35 12.28 14.11
CA THR A 78 -5.98 12.04 14.58
C THR A 78 -4.93 12.62 13.64
N ALA A 79 -5.15 12.66 12.32
CA ALA A 79 -4.29 13.37 11.37
C ALA A 79 -4.23 14.87 11.64
N LYS A 80 -5.37 15.52 11.96
CA LYS A 80 -5.39 16.94 12.37
C LYS A 80 -4.65 17.19 13.69
N THR A 81 -4.73 16.22 14.62
CA THR A 81 -3.95 16.26 15.86
C THR A 81 -2.45 16.16 15.58
N LEU A 82 -2.04 15.27 14.67
CA LEU A 82 -0.66 15.19 14.20
C LEU A 82 -0.19 16.51 13.58
N GLN A 83 -0.97 17.09 12.66
CA GLN A 83 -0.65 18.39 12.05
C GLN A 83 -0.39 19.46 13.12
N THR A 84 -1.29 19.58 14.10
CA THR A 84 -1.12 20.55 15.20
C THR A 84 0.15 20.31 16.03
N ALA A 85 0.50 19.04 16.28
CA ALA A 85 1.71 18.68 17.00
C ALA A 85 2.98 18.99 16.20
N VAL A 86 2.96 18.77 14.88
CA VAL A 86 4.05 19.14 13.95
C VAL A 86 4.21 20.65 13.92
N ASP A 87 3.12 21.42 13.77
CA ASP A 87 3.15 22.89 13.78
C ASP A 87 3.76 23.43 15.09
N THR A 88 3.40 22.79 16.22
CA THR A 88 3.96 23.13 17.54
C THR A 88 5.46 22.85 17.62
N PHE A 89 5.92 21.73 17.04
CA PHE A 89 7.34 21.40 16.96
C PHE A 89 8.11 22.39 16.08
N LEU A 90 7.57 22.74 14.90
CA LEU A 90 8.17 23.72 14.00
C LEU A 90 8.27 25.12 14.64
N ALA A 91 7.26 25.53 15.42
CA ALA A 91 7.27 26.82 16.11
C ALA A 91 8.23 26.88 17.30
N ASN A 92 8.49 25.75 17.97
CA ASN A 92 9.38 25.68 19.14
C ASN A 92 10.14 24.34 19.15
N PRO A 93 11.20 24.21 18.35
CA PRO A 93 11.92 22.95 18.21
C PRO A 93 12.72 22.63 19.48
N ASN A 94 12.29 21.60 20.20
CA ASN A 94 12.98 21.07 21.37
C ASN A 94 12.58 19.60 21.60
N GLU A 95 13.20 18.94 22.58
CA GLU A 95 12.94 17.52 22.87
C GLU A 95 11.47 17.24 23.25
N GLN A 96 10.83 18.14 23.98
CA GLN A 96 9.44 17.97 24.42
C GLN A 96 8.47 18.04 23.25
N THR A 97 8.63 19.03 22.37
CA THR A 97 7.74 19.21 21.21
C THR A 97 7.99 18.15 20.14
N LEU A 98 9.24 17.70 19.94
CA LEU A 98 9.55 16.54 19.10
C LEU A 98 8.90 15.25 19.62
N LYS A 99 8.98 15.00 20.93
CA LYS A 99 8.33 13.84 21.57
C LYS A 99 6.80 13.90 21.41
N ALA A 100 6.21 15.09 21.48
CA ALA A 100 4.79 15.28 21.24
C ALA A 100 4.41 14.95 19.79
N ALA A 101 5.16 15.45 18.80
CA ALA A 101 4.94 15.14 17.38
C ALA A 101 5.04 13.63 17.09
N ARG A 102 6.08 12.95 17.61
CA ARG A 102 6.23 11.48 17.49
C ARG A 102 5.08 10.71 18.10
N THR A 103 4.61 11.14 19.28
CA THR A 103 3.46 10.51 19.95
C THR A 103 2.19 10.67 19.11
N ALA A 104 1.98 11.87 18.56
CA ALA A 104 0.84 12.15 17.69
C ALA A 104 0.90 11.36 16.38
N TRP A 105 2.10 11.14 15.82
CA TRP A 105 2.28 10.34 14.60
C TRP A 105 1.85 8.89 14.84
N ILE A 106 2.31 8.28 15.94
CA ILE A 106 1.91 6.91 16.31
C ILE A 106 0.38 6.83 16.49
N ALA A 107 -0.21 7.82 17.18
CA ALA A 107 -1.65 7.86 17.41
C ALA A 107 -2.44 8.04 16.10
N ALA A 108 -1.95 8.82 15.15
CA ALA A 108 -2.56 9.03 13.85
C ALA A 108 -2.42 7.82 12.92
N ARG A 109 -1.37 7.02 13.08
CA ARG A 109 -1.14 5.82 12.27
C ARG A 109 -2.20 4.73 12.53
N VAL A 110 -2.62 4.55 13.79
CA VAL A 110 -3.53 3.47 14.20
C VAL A 110 -4.88 3.48 13.46
N PRO A 111 -5.67 4.58 13.47
CA PRO A 111 -6.96 4.61 12.76
C PRO A 111 -6.78 4.65 11.24
N TYR A 112 -5.68 5.22 10.72
CA TYR A 112 -5.39 5.14 9.29
C TYR A 112 -5.25 3.68 8.81
N LEU A 113 -4.46 2.86 9.52
CA LEU A 113 -4.28 1.43 9.17
C LEU A 113 -5.60 0.66 9.20
N GLN A 114 -6.52 1.03 10.10
CA GLN A 114 -7.87 0.42 10.14
C GLN A 114 -8.71 0.83 8.92
N SER A 115 -8.47 2.01 8.35
CA SER A 115 -9.20 2.50 7.19
C SER A 115 -8.84 1.80 5.89
N GLU A 116 -7.65 1.19 5.79
CA GLU A 116 -7.13 0.60 4.55
C GLU A 116 -8.00 -0.53 4.00
N VAL A 117 -8.72 -1.26 4.87
CA VAL A 117 -9.64 -2.33 4.43
C VAL A 117 -10.78 -1.79 3.56
N PHE A 118 -11.09 -0.49 3.66
CA PHE A 118 -12.16 0.16 2.92
C PHE A 118 -11.69 0.82 1.62
N ARG A 119 -10.39 0.76 1.27
CA ARG A 119 -9.88 1.36 0.03
C ARG A 119 -10.38 0.66 -1.23
N PHE A 120 -10.62 -0.65 -1.13
CA PHE A 120 -10.98 -1.47 -2.27
C PHE A 120 -12.44 -1.20 -2.70
N GLY A 121 -12.61 -0.68 -3.90
CA GLY A 121 -13.94 -0.43 -4.50
C GLY A 121 -14.38 1.02 -4.50
N ASN A 122 -13.54 1.95 -4.02
CA ASN A 122 -13.75 3.38 -4.15
C ASN A 122 -12.50 4.05 -4.73
N THR A 123 -12.55 4.43 -6.01
CA THR A 123 -11.42 5.07 -6.70
C THR A 123 -11.01 6.37 -6.02
N ILE A 124 -11.95 7.11 -5.43
CA ILE A 124 -11.63 8.33 -4.69
C ILE A 124 -10.64 8.03 -3.56
N ILE A 125 -10.72 6.85 -2.95
CA ILE A 125 -9.82 6.48 -1.86
C ILE A 125 -8.48 5.94 -2.39
N ASP A 126 -8.51 5.17 -3.47
CA ASP A 126 -7.30 4.60 -4.06
C ASP A 126 -6.42 5.68 -4.70
N ASP A 127 -7.03 6.70 -5.33
CA ASP A 127 -6.33 7.75 -6.07
C ASP A 127 -5.43 8.66 -5.18
N TRP A 128 -5.67 8.75 -3.87
CA TRP A 128 -4.85 9.55 -2.93
C TRP A 128 -3.91 8.71 -2.06
N GLU A 129 -3.99 7.38 -2.10
CA GLU A 129 -3.24 6.49 -1.20
C GLU A 129 -1.72 6.69 -1.34
N GLY A 130 -1.22 6.81 -2.57
CA GLY A 130 0.20 7.08 -2.85
C GLY A 130 0.69 8.43 -2.33
N GLN A 131 -0.19 9.37 -1.98
CA GLN A 131 0.19 10.64 -1.35
C GLN A 131 0.27 10.54 0.18
N VAL A 132 -0.26 9.47 0.78
CA VAL A 132 -0.40 9.36 2.23
C VAL A 132 0.36 8.19 2.82
N ASN A 133 0.55 7.11 2.07
CA ASN A 133 1.08 5.87 2.60
C ASN A 133 1.98 5.10 1.63
N ALA A 134 2.52 5.79 0.62
CA ALA A 134 3.47 5.21 -0.30
C ALA A 134 4.66 4.56 0.42
N TRP A 135 5.04 3.38 -0.06
CA TRP A 135 6.16 2.58 0.39
C TRP A 135 6.61 1.66 -0.77
N PRO A 136 7.92 1.44 -1.00
CA PRO A 136 9.08 1.86 -0.21
C PRO A 136 9.38 3.37 -0.29
N LEU A 137 10.30 3.85 0.54
CA LEU A 137 10.80 5.23 0.53
C LEU A 137 12.33 5.20 0.44
N ASP A 138 12.91 5.94 -0.50
CA ASP A 138 14.35 6.21 -0.57
C ASP A 138 14.64 7.53 0.15
N GLU A 139 15.10 7.44 1.39
CA GLU A 139 15.30 8.57 2.30
C GLU A 139 16.21 9.68 1.72
N GLY A 140 17.13 9.28 0.84
CA GLY A 140 18.07 10.20 0.19
C GLY A 140 17.43 11.16 -0.82
N LEU A 141 16.14 10.97 -1.18
CA LEU A 141 15.36 12.01 -1.86
C LEU A 141 15.13 13.20 -0.92
N ILE A 142 14.76 12.94 0.34
CA ILE A 142 14.35 13.98 1.31
C ILE A 142 15.58 14.68 1.89
N ASP A 143 16.48 13.92 2.53
CA ASP A 143 17.65 14.47 3.24
C ASP A 143 18.92 13.64 2.96
N TYR A 144 20.04 13.96 3.62
CA TYR A 144 21.27 13.21 3.49
C TYR A 144 21.14 11.84 4.16
N THR A 145 21.75 10.83 3.54
CA THR A 145 21.89 9.49 4.11
C THR A 145 23.37 9.15 4.31
N ASP A 146 23.64 8.08 5.05
CA ASP A 146 25.00 7.55 5.17
C ASP A 146 25.50 7.02 3.82
N LYS A 147 26.82 7.05 3.58
CA LYS A 147 27.40 6.53 2.33
C LYS A 147 27.15 5.05 2.07
N SER A 148 26.84 4.29 3.13
CA SER A 148 26.50 2.86 3.07
C SER A 148 25.00 2.61 2.94
N TYR A 149 24.18 3.65 2.86
CA TYR A 149 22.75 3.53 2.64
C TYR A 149 22.47 2.93 1.24
N GLU A 150 21.73 1.83 1.24
CA GLU A 150 21.28 1.16 0.02
C GLU A 150 19.90 1.69 -0.34
N HIS A 151 19.72 2.08 -1.60
CA HIS A 151 18.49 2.63 -2.13
C HIS A 151 17.95 1.78 -3.27
N ALA A 152 16.73 2.06 -3.75
CA ALA A 152 16.15 1.33 -4.85
C ALA A 152 17.06 1.37 -6.09
N LEU A 153 17.32 0.18 -6.67
CA LEU A 153 18.17 0.03 -7.84
C LEU A 153 17.60 0.81 -9.02
N GLY A 154 18.41 1.70 -9.59
CA GLY A 154 18.02 2.49 -10.75
C GLY A 154 17.15 3.70 -10.40
N ASN A 155 16.92 4.03 -9.12
CA ASN A 155 16.23 5.25 -8.75
C ASN A 155 17.16 6.47 -8.92
N PRO A 156 16.87 7.40 -9.86
CA PRO A 156 17.70 8.58 -10.05
C PRO A 156 17.50 9.65 -8.96
N GLY A 157 16.42 9.59 -8.17
CA GLY A 157 16.10 10.53 -7.10
C GLY A 157 16.70 10.17 -5.75
N ALA A 158 17.27 8.97 -5.60
CA ALA A 158 17.66 8.39 -4.32
C ALA A 158 18.77 9.12 -3.54
N THR A 159 19.40 10.14 -4.13
CA THR A 159 20.44 10.96 -3.48
C THR A 159 20.22 12.46 -3.71
N ALA A 160 19.02 12.85 -4.13
CA ALA A 160 18.71 14.21 -4.56
C ALA A 160 18.79 15.23 -3.41
N ASN A 161 18.40 14.84 -2.19
CA ASN A 161 18.38 15.67 -0.99
C ASN A 161 17.74 17.06 -1.23
N ILE A 162 16.40 17.10 -1.23
CA ILE A 162 15.64 18.33 -1.47
C ILE A 162 15.82 19.38 -0.37
N ILE A 163 16.22 18.98 0.84
CA ILE A 163 16.45 19.90 1.97
C ILE A 163 17.72 20.73 1.77
N ALA A 164 18.78 20.13 1.21
CA ALA A 164 20.10 20.77 1.08
C ALA A 164 20.31 21.50 -0.26
N ASN A 165 19.37 21.39 -1.20
CA ASN A 165 19.51 21.91 -2.57
C ASN A 165 18.34 22.82 -2.96
N ASN A 166 18.59 23.74 -3.91
CA ASN A 166 17.54 24.57 -4.52
C ASN A 166 17.08 24.02 -5.89
N GLU A 167 17.90 23.19 -6.54
CA GLU A 167 17.59 22.49 -7.78
C GLU A 167 18.15 21.07 -7.65
N ILE A 168 17.38 20.07 -8.06
CA ILE A 168 17.80 18.66 -8.11
C ILE A 168 17.67 18.13 -9.53
N GLN A 169 18.45 17.10 -9.84
CA GLN A 169 18.33 16.32 -11.08
C GLN A 169 17.70 14.97 -10.75
N VAL A 170 16.55 14.66 -11.36
CA VAL A 170 15.88 13.35 -11.23
C VAL A 170 15.66 12.80 -12.63
N GLY A 171 16.52 11.86 -13.04
CA GLY A 171 16.52 11.34 -14.41
C GLY A 171 16.92 12.45 -15.40
N GLU A 172 16.06 12.74 -16.37
CA GLU A 172 16.26 13.84 -17.32
C GLU A 172 15.72 15.18 -16.80
N ASP A 173 14.91 15.16 -15.73
CA ASP A 173 14.24 16.33 -15.20
C ASP A 173 15.13 17.14 -14.27
N LYS A 174 15.14 18.45 -14.50
CA LYS A 174 15.65 19.45 -13.54
C LYS A 174 14.49 20.03 -12.77
N VAL A 175 14.50 19.85 -11.45
CA VAL A 175 13.40 20.27 -10.58
C VAL A 175 13.88 21.35 -9.64
N ASP A 176 13.25 22.52 -9.72
CA ASP A 176 13.36 23.57 -8.71
C ASP A 176 12.66 23.10 -7.42
N VAL A 177 13.41 23.06 -6.33
CA VAL A 177 12.98 22.67 -4.98
C VAL A 177 13.30 23.75 -3.95
N LYS A 178 13.64 24.97 -4.40
CA LYS A 178 13.98 26.10 -3.52
C LYS A 178 12.86 26.39 -2.52
N ASP A 179 11.61 26.34 -2.99
CA ASP A 179 10.42 26.53 -2.17
C ASP A 179 9.70 25.18 -1.99
N ILE A 180 9.86 24.56 -0.81
CA ILE A 180 9.23 23.29 -0.46
C ILE A 180 7.78 23.55 -0.03
N THR A 181 6.88 23.60 -1.01
CA THR A 181 5.43 23.74 -0.84
C THR A 181 4.74 22.36 -0.76
N PRO A 182 3.50 22.27 -0.24
CA PRO A 182 2.73 21.04 -0.29
C PRO A 182 2.58 20.47 -1.71
N GLU A 183 2.32 21.34 -2.70
CA GLU A 183 2.22 20.95 -4.10
C GLU A 183 3.55 20.47 -4.67
N LYS A 184 4.67 21.09 -4.24
CA LYS A 184 6.01 20.63 -4.63
C LYS A 184 6.29 19.24 -4.06
N LEU A 185 6.06 19.01 -2.78
CA LEU A 185 6.26 17.69 -2.17
C LEU A 185 5.40 16.63 -2.86
N ALA A 186 4.12 16.90 -3.09
CA ALA A 186 3.22 15.98 -3.78
C ALA A 186 3.69 15.63 -5.19
N SER A 187 4.29 16.60 -5.90
CA SER A 187 4.84 16.40 -7.26
C SER A 187 6.13 15.58 -7.32
N LEU A 188 6.80 15.36 -6.17
CA LEU A 188 8.02 14.56 -6.10
C LEU A 188 7.73 13.07 -5.94
N ASN A 189 6.52 12.70 -5.48
CA ASN A 189 6.15 11.30 -5.37
C ASN A 189 6.21 10.62 -6.74
N GLU A 190 6.86 9.46 -6.77
CA GLU A 190 7.07 8.61 -7.95
C GLU A 190 7.82 9.28 -9.12
N LEU A 191 8.40 10.47 -8.90
CA LEU A 191 9.12 11.21 -9.94
C LEU A 191 10.27 10.36 -10.51
N GLY A 192 10.50 10.44 -11.82
CA GLY A 192 11.54 9.62 -12.47
C GLY A 192 11.20 8.13 -12.54
N GLY A 193 9.96 7.74 -12.24
CA GLY A 193 9.43 6.38 -12.39
C GLY A 193 9.84 5.41 -11.28
N SER A 194 10.31 5.92 -10.14
CA SER A 194 10.64 5.10 -8.97
C SER A 194 9.56 5.26 -7.91
N GLU A 195 8.85 4.17 -7.59
CA GLU A 195 7.89 4.12 -6.47
C GLU A 195 8.53 4.48 -5.12
N ALA A 196 9.86 4.37 -5.00
CA ALA A 196 10.61 4.74 -3.79
C ALA A 196 10.80 6.26 -3.62
N ASN A 197 10.54 7.07 -4.66
CA ASN A 197 10.56 8.51 -4.49
C ASN A 197 9.28 8.94 -3.77
N VAL A 198 9.37 9.16 -2.45
CA VAL A 198 8.25 9.53 -1.59
C VAL A 198 8.64 10.74 -0.77
N ALA A 199 7.87 11.81 -0.87
CA ALA A 199 8.10 13.09 -0.19
C ALA A 199 6.89 13.56 0.65
N THR A 200 5.79 12.80 0.64
CA THR A 200 4.59 13.05 1.44
C THR A 200 4.13 11.80 2.20
N GLY A 201 3.21 11.98 3.13
CA GLY A 201 2.56 10.87 3.82
C GLY A 201 3.28 10.41 5.09
N TYR A 202 2.77 9.34 5.70
CA TYR A 202 3.22 8.85 7.00
C TYR A 202 4.70 8.52 7.03
N HIS A 203 5.22 7.86 6.00
CA HIS A 203 6.62 7.43 5.93
C HIS A 203 7.57 8.62 5.73
N ALA A 204 7.19 9.62 4.94
CA ALA A 204 7.98 10.84 4.81
C ALA A 204 8.03 11.68 6.10
N ILE A 205 6.99 11.64 6.94
CA ILE A 205 6.98 12.32 8.26
C ILE A 205 7.76 11.52 9.32
N GLU A 206 7.85 10.20 9.17
CA GLU A 206 8.58 9.31 10.08
C GLU A 206 10.09 9.50 9.98
N PHE A 207 10.57 9.76 8.77
CA PHE A 207 11.97 10.10 8.47
C PHE A 207 12.35 11.49 9.01
#